data_AF-A0A2N2TNE8-F1
#
_entry.id   AF-A0A2N2TNE8-F1
#
_cell.length_a   1.000
_cell.length_b   1.000
_cell.length_c   1.000
_cell.angle_alpha   90.00
_cell.angle_beta   90.00
_cell.angle_gamma   90.00
#
_symmetry.space_group_name_H-M   'P 1'
#
loop_
_entity.id
_entity.type
_entity.pdbx_description
1 polymer ?
#
loop_
_entity_poly.entity_id
_entity_poly.type
_entity_poly.pdbx_seq_one_letter_code
_entity_poly.pdbx_strand_id
1 'polypeptide(L)'
;MLTIRQRSVFSGFHYQVVNDSGTVLADLTWPNYAQARNARLKWHKPGSPDGDLKIEMPQGIYRIGFEFLTRAYANDVRFLLQQGDDVLAMAEVLFPKDGIKRHEIFLRHPLAGRLVRANRWARVRYLLESDGQVIGSIEEPHWFSMKRQLSIDLPNDMPVPVQTFLAFLVINSAFR
;
A
#
# COMPACT_ATOMS: atom_id res chain seq x y z
N MET A 1 -17.96 2.35 0.87
CA MET A 1 -16.74 2.18 1.69
C MET A 1 -16.14 0.81 1.36
N LEU A 2 -14.82 0.66 1.51
CA LEU A 2 -14.15 -0.64 1.34
C LEU A 2 -13.55 -1.09 2.67
N THR A 3 -13.41 -2.39 2.84
CA THR A 3 -12.69 -2.98 3.97
C THR A 3 -11.59 -3.88 3.43
N ILE A 4 -10.38 -3.72 3.95
CA ILE A 4 -9.29 -4.67 3.74
C ILE A 4 -9.08 -5.48 5.00
N ARG A 5 -9.11 -6.81 4.88
CA ARG A 5 -8.94 -7.72 6.01
C ARG A 5 -7.90 -8.77 5.69
N GLN A 6 -7.04 -9.07 6.66
CA GLN A 6 -6.12 -10.18 6.56
C GLN A 6 -6.91 -11.47 6.34
N ARG A 7 -6.49 -12.36 5.45
CA ARG A 7 -7.24 -13.59 5.16
C ARG A 7 -7.19 -14.56 6.34
N SER A 8 -6.00 -14.74 6.91
CA SER A 8 -5.71 -15.67 8.01
C SER A 8 -4.69 -15.08 8.97
N VAL A 9 -4.81 -15.38 10.27
CA VAL A 9 -3.82 -15.00 11.30
C VAL A 9 -2.45 -15.65 11.05
N PHE A 10 -2.43 -16.78 10.33
CA PHE A 10 -1.21 -17.51 9.96
C PHE A 10 -0.57 -17.00 8.65
N SER A 11 -1.21 -16.05 7.97
CA SER A 11 -0.67 -15.42 6.77
C SER A 11 -0.70 -13.90 6.93
N GLY A 12 0.44 -13.31 7.32
CA GLY A 12 0.62 -11.86 7.42
C GLY A 12 0.65 -11.12 6.08
N PHE A 13 0.55 -11.88 4.98
CA PHE A 13 0.91 -11.48 3.62
C PHE A 13 -0.22 -11.70 2.61
N HIS A 14 -1.42 -12.07 3.07
CA HIS A 14 -2.60 -12.24 2.23
C HIS A 14 -3.78 -11.48 2.85
N TYR A 15 -4.32 -10.52 2.11
CA TYR A 15 -5.47 -9.71 2.48
C TYR A 15 -6.57 -9.80 1.42
N GLN A 16 -7.81 -9.61 1.84
CA GLN A 16 -8.97 -9.52 0.97
C GLN A 16 -9.55 -8.11 1.03
N VAL A 17 -9.89 -7.56 -0.13
CA VAL A 17 -10.66 -6.32 -0.28
C VAL A 17 -12.13 -6.70 -0.40
N VAL A 18 -12.98 -6.17 0.46
CA VAL A 18 -14.43 -6.39 0.45
C VAL A 18 -15.18 -5.07 0.41
N ASN A 19 -16.34 -5.06 -0.22
CA ASN A 19 -17.26 -3.93 -0.18
C ASN A 19 -18.16 -3.98 1.08
N ASP A 20 -19.06 -3.01 1.20
CA ASP A 20 -20.00 -2.90 2.32
C ASP A 20 -21.01 -4.06 2.42
N SER A 21 -21.30 -4.74 1.30
CA SER A 21 -22.15 -5.96 1.30
C SER A 21 -21.38 -7.23 1.68
N GLY A 22 -20.07 -7.13 1.94
CA GLY A 22 -19.20 -8.27 2.26
C GLY A 22 -18.74 -9.07 1.04
N THR A 23 -19.04 -8.62 -0.17
CA THR A 23 -18.57 -9.22 -1.43
C THR A 23 -17.07 -8.98 -1.58
N VAL A 24 -16.31 -10.04 -1.88
CA VAL A 24 -14.88 -9.93 -2.17
C VAL A 24 -14.67 -9.32 -3.55
N LEU A 25 -13.91 -8.25 -3.60
CA LEU A 25 -13.56 -7.54 -4.83
C LEU A 25 -12.14 -7.87 -5.32
N ALA A 26 -11.22 -8.16 -4.40
CA ALA A 26 -9.83 -8.45 -4.73
C ALA A 26 -9.10 -9.24 -3.64
N ASP A 27 -8.03 -9.92 -4.04
CA ASP A 27 -7.02 -10.51 -3.16
C ASP A 27 -5.70 -9.76 -3.31
N LEU A 28 -5.13 -9.28 -2.19
CA LEU A 28 -3.81 -8.66 -2.13
C LEU A 28 -2.82 -9.63 -1.49
N THR A 29 -1.77 -10.00 -2.23
CA THR A 29 -0.80 -11.03 -1.83
C THR A 29 0.64 -10.55 -2.02
N TRP A 30 1.47 -10.73 -0.98
CA TRP A 30 2.91 -10.51 -1.08
C TRP A 30 3.60 -11.77 -1.62
N PRO A 31 4.69 -11.62 -2.39
CA PRO A 31 5.51 -12.74 -2.76
C PRO A 31 6.35 -13.23 -1.56
N ASN A 32 6.80 -14.48 -1.63
CA ASN A 32 7.73 -15.02 -0.62
C ASN A 32 9.04 -14.21 -0.56
N TYR A 33 9.51 -13.72 -1.71
CA TYR A 33 10.69 -12.88 -1.85
C TYR A 33 10.38 -11.68 -2.72
N ALA A 34 10.07 -10.54 -2.09
CA ALA A 34 9.89 -9.28 -2.79
C ALA A 34 11.24 -8.77 -3.33
N GLN A 35 11.25 -8.28 -4.57
CA GLN A 35 12.49 -7.85 -5.23
C GLN A 35 12.37 -6.44 -5.80
N ALA A 36 13.26 -5.54 -5.36
CA ALA A 36 13.34 -4.21 -5.94
C ALA A 36 13.74 -4.29 -7.42
N ARG A 37 13.10 -3.48 -8.27
CA ARG A 37 13.37 -3.44 -9.72
C ARG A 37 14.81 -3.10 -10.05
N ASN A 38 15.43 -2.26 -9.22
CA ASN A 38 16.82 -1.83 -9.32
C ASN A 38 17.78 -2.57 -8.36
N ALA A 39 17.40 -3.74 -7.85
CA ALA A 39 18.28 -4.59 -7.04
C ALA A 39 19.49 -5.08 -7.85
N ARG A 40 20.68 -5.09 -7.22
CA ARG A 40 21.91 -5.64 -7.82
C ARG A 40 21.92 -7.16 -7.84
N LEU A 41 21.57 -7.77 -6.71
CA LEU A 41 21.39 -9.21 -6.59
C LEU A 41 19.92 -9.52 -6.81
N LYS A 42 19.65 -10.46 -7.71
CA LYS A 42 18.29 -10.79 -8.15
C LYS A 42 18.01 -12.27 -7.92
N TRP A 43 16.99 -12.55 -7.13
CA TRP A 43 16.39 -13.88 -6.96
C TRP A 43 15.50 -14.24 -8.15
N HIS A 44 14.79 -13.25 -8.70
CA HIS A 44 13.91 -13.39 -9.85
C HIS A 44 14.55 -12.79 -11.10
N LYS A 45 14.26 -13.39 -12.26
CA LYS A 45 14.75 -12.88 -13.56
C LYS A 45 14.33 -11.41 -13.76
N PRO A 46 15.16 -10.59 -14.42
CA PRO A 46 14.77 -9.21 -14.78
C PRO A 46 13.42 -9.18 -15.50
N GLY A 47 12.53 -8.29 -15.08
CA GLY A 47 11.18 -8.17 -15.64
C GLY A 47 10.18 -9.24 -15.16
N SER A 48 10.60 -10.21 -14.33
CA SER A 48 9.66 -11.18 -13.76
C SER A 48 8.69 -10.50 -12.78
N PRO A 49 7.38 -10.82 -12.84
CA PRO A 49 6.40 -10.35 -11.87
C PRO A 49 6.47 -11.09 -10.53
N ASP A 50 7.33 -12.10 -10.38
CA ASP A 50 7.38 -12.96 -9.17
C ASP A 50 7.93 -12.24 -7.94
N GLY A 51 8.62 -11.12 -8.14
CA GLY A 51 9.11 -10.24 -7.08
C GLY A 51 8.15 -9.11 -6.69
N ASP A 52 7.04 -8.96 -7.42
CA ASP A 52 6.03 -7.92 -7.18
C ASP A 52 4.91 -8.45 -6.27
N LEU A 53 4.27 -7.56 -5.53
CA LEU A 53 3.00 -7.88 -4.88
C LEU A 53 1.89 -7.91 -5.92
N LYS A 54 0.85 -8.69 -5.67
CA LYS A 54 -0.26 -8.89 -6.61
C LYS A 54 -1.57 -8.45 -5.98
N ILE A 55 -2.37 -7.71 -6.74
CA ILE A 55 -3.79 -7.52 -6.47
C ILE A 55 -4.54 -8.29 -7.57
N GLU A 56 -5.18 -9.38 -7.19
CA GLU A 56 -5.96 -10.22 -8.10
C GLU A 56 -7.43 -9.77 -8.05
N MET A 57 -7.99 -9.42 -9.20
CA MET A 57 -9.38 -8.98 -9.35
C MET A 57 -10.04 -9.72 -10.53
N PRO A 58 -11.38 -9.78 -10.62
CA PRO A 58 -12.07 -10.41 -11.75
C PRO A 58 -11.64 -9.87 -13.12
N GLN A 59 -11.32 -8.58 -13.21
CA GLN A 59 -10.88 -7.92 -14.44
C GLN A 59 -9.37 -8.05 -14.74
N GLY A 60 -8.59 -8.69 -13.87
CA GLY A 60 -7.16 -8.94 -14.11
C GLY A 60 -6.27 -8.82 -12.88
N ILE A 61 -4.96 -8.94 -13.13
CA ILE A 61 -3.92 -8.88 -12.12
C ILE A 61 -3.22 -7.53 -12.19
N TYR A 62 -3.20 -6.83 -11.07
CA TYR A 62 -2.41 -5.62 -10.86
C TYR A 62 -1.17 -5.96 -10.04
N ARG A 63 -0.07 -5.27 -10.33
CA ARG A 63 1.24 -5.53 -9.72
C ARG A 63 1.71 -4.30 -8.97
N ILE A 64 2.18 -4.50 -7.75
CA ILE A 64 2.87 -3.46 -6.98
C ILE A 64 4.35 -3.81 -6.97
N GLY A 65 5.12 -3.10 -7.79
CA GLY A 65 6.57 -3.16 -7.78
C GLY A 65 7.17 -2.03 -6.95
N PHE A 66 8.45 -2.14 -6.60
CA PHE A 66 9.15 -1.09 -5.89
C PHE A 66 10.60 -0.92 -6.36
N GLU A 67 11.16 0.26 -6.12
CA GLU A 67 12.56 0.59 -6.37
C GLU A 67 13.11 1.46 -5.25
N PHE A 68 14.41 1.33 -4.98
CA PHE A 68 15.11 2.19 -4.03
C PHE A 68 15.55 3.47 -4.73
N LEU A 69 15.15 4.64 -4.22
CA LEU A 69 15.55 5.95 -4.73
C LEU A 69 16.91 6.38 -4.17
N THR A 70 17.18 6.02 -2.92
CA THR A 70 18.46 6.24 -2.25
C THR A 70 19.03 4.92 -1.74
N ARG A 71 20.35 4.89 -1.56
CA ARG A 71 21.09 3.73 -1.00
C ARG A 71 21.83 4.17 0.25
N ALA A 72 21.07 4.34 1.32
CA ALA A 72 21.53 4.80 2.62
C ALA A 72 21.08 3.80 3.71
N TYR A 73 21.32 4.12 4.98
CA TYR A 73 20.88 3.29 6.11
C TYR A 73 19.35 3.07 6.10
N ALA A 74 18.59 4.11 5.76
CA ALA A 74 17.19 4.03 5.36
C ALA A 74 17.09 4.39 3.87
N ASN A 75 16.47 3.53 3.08
CA ASN A 75 16.30 3.75 1.65
C ASN A 75 14.93 4.37 1.40
N ASP A 76 14.90 5.51 0.74
CA ASP A 76 13.70 6.03 0.12
C ASP A 76 13.20 5.01 -0.91
N VAL A 77 11.90 4.75 -0.91
CA VAL A 77 11.29 3.73 -1.76
C VAL A 77 10.23 4.35 -2.63
N ARG A 78 10.25 4.06 -3.93
CA ARG A 78 9.11 4.31 -4.81
C ARG A 78 8.37 3.02 -5.05
N PHE A 79 7.05 3.08 -4.89
CA PHE A 79 6.13 2.01 -5.24
C PHE A 79 5.31 2.40 -6.46
N LEU A 80 5.08 1.42 -7.33
CA LEU A 80 4.34 1.58 -8.59
C LEU A 80 3.24 0.52 -8.64
N LEU A 81 1.99 0.95 -8.82
CA LEU A 81 0.87 0.10 -9.16
C LEU A 81 0.73 0.05 -10.68
N GLN A 82 0.72 -1.15 -11.25
CA GLN A 82 0.62 -1.35 -12.70
C GLN A 82 -0.37 -2.44 -13.11
N GLN A 83 -0.95 -2.29 -14.30
CA GLN A 83 -1.66 -3.34 -15.03
C GLN A 83 -1.04 -3.44 -16.43
N GLY A 84 -0.45 -4.59 -16.78
CA GLY A 84 0.40 -4.65 -17.96
C GLY A 84 1.56 -3.66 -17.84
N ASP A 85 1.73 -2.79 -18.84
CA ASP A 85 2.74 -1.73 -18.85
C ASP A 85 2.23 -0.40 -18.28
N ASP A 86 0.92 -0.26 -18.09
CA ASP A 86 0.30 0.97 -17.61
C ASP A 86 0.56 1.20 -16.12
N VAL A 87 1.05 2.40 -15.77
CA VAL A 87 1.17 2.86 -14.38
C VAL A 87 -0.13 3.53 -13.97
N LEU A 88 -0.80 2.94 -12.98
CA LEU A 88 -2.09 3.42 -12.47
C LEU A 88 -1.96 4.25 -11.20
N ALA A 89 -0.91 4.01 -10.41
CA ALA A 89 -0.58 4.83 -9.25
C ALA A 89 0.92 4.77 -8.94
N MET A 90 1.43 5.84 -8.33
CA MET A 90 2.82 5.94 -7.91
C MET A 90 2.89 6.65 -6.57
N ALA A 91 3.61 6.05 -5.62
CA ALA A 91 3.86 6.65 -4.32
C ALA A 91 5.33 6.56 -3.93
N GLU A 92 5.80 7.53 -3.15
CA GLU A 92 7.15 7.58 -2.61
C GLU A 92 7.07 7.58 -1.09
N VAL A 93 7.81 6.67 -0.47
CA VAL A 93 8.01 6.60 0.98
C VAL A 93 9.40 7.15 1.27
N LEU A 94 9.44 8.36 1.82
CA LEU A 94 10.68 9.09 2.08
C LEU A 94 11.05 9.00 3.55
N PHE A 95 12.30 8.63 3.82
CA PHE A 95 12.84 8.48 5.16
C PHE A 95 13.67 9.71 5.52
N PRO A 96 13.30 10.43 6.59
CA PRO A 96 14.08 11.57 7.03
C PRO A 96 15.46 11.10 7.51
N LYS A 97 16.49 11.88 7.17
CA LYS A 97 17.89 11.59 7.51
C LYS A 97 18.14 11.63 9.02
N ASP A 98 17.38 12.46 9.72
CA ASP A 98 17.38 12.54 11.17
C ASP A 98 16.39 11.48 11.68
N GLY A 99 16.89 10.30 12.03
CA GLY A 99 16.10 9.08 12.33
C GLY A 99 15.07 9.15 13.47
N ILE A 100 14.79 10.36 13.97
CA ILE A 100 13.74 10.69 14.93
C ILE A 100 12.41 10.95 14.23
N LYS A 101 12.44 11.49 13.01
CA LYS A 101 11.22 11.78 12.25
C LYS A 101 10.68 10.50 11.61
N ARG A 102 9.35 10.38 11.55
CA ARG A 102 8.70 9.28 10.84
C ARG A 102 8.84 9.47 9.33
N HIS A 103 8.81 8.35 8.60
CA HIS A 103 8.74 8.40 7.14
C HIS A 103 7.47 9.09 6.66
N GLU A 104 7.54 9.71 5.50
CA GLU A 104 6.43 10.39 4.84
C GLU A 104 6.04 9.63 3.58
N ILE A 105 4.73 9.55 3.29
CA ILE A 105 4.22 8.84 2.12
C ILE A 105 3.58 9.86 1.18
N PHE A 106 4.19 10.08 0.03
CA PHE A 106 3.72 10.99 -1.01
C PHE A 106 3.07 10.22 -2.15
N LEU A 107 1.82 10.53 -2.45
CA LEU A 107 1.18 10.08 -3.67
C LEU A 107 1.55 11.04 -4.80
N ARG A 108 2.07 10.50 -5.91
CA ARG A 108 2.51 11.26 -7.08
C ARG A 108 1.59 11.09 -8.28
N HIS A 109 0.87 9.97 -8.33
CA HIS A 109 -0.10 9.63 -9.37
C HIS A 109 -1.18 8.71 -8.77
N PRO A 110 -2.47 8.85 -9.12
CA PRO A 110 -3.04 9.74 -10.14
C PRO A 110 -3.15 11.21 -9.71
N LEU A 111 -3.11 11.49 -8.41
CA LEU A 111 -3.16 12.82 -7.85
C LEU A 111 -1.90 13.11 -7.03
N ALA A 112 -1.54 14.38 -6.89
CA ALA A 112 -0.47 14.82 -6.00
C ALA A 112 -1.02 14.95 -4.58
N GLY A 113 -0.59 14.08 -3.69
CA GLY A 113 -1.11 14.05 -2.32
C GLY A 113 -0.14 13.45 -1.32
N ARG A 114 -0.57 13.35 -0.07
CA ARG A 114 0.21 12.77 1.03
C ARG A 114 -0.67 11.94 1.93
N LEU A 115 -0.18 10.77 2.35
CA LEU A 115 -0.80 9.99 3.42
C LEU A 115 -0.17 10.40 4.75
N VAL A 116 -0.94 11.06 5.59
CA VAL A 116 -0.51 11.57 6.90
C VAL A 116 -1.09 10.71 8.01
N ARG A 117 -0.23 10.22 8.89
CA ARG A 117 -0.68 9.49 10.07
C ARG A 117 -1.30 10.45 11.09
N ALA A 118 -2.60 10.32 11.32
CA ALA A 118 -3.35 11.02 12.36
C ALA A 118 -3.70 10.01 13.47
N ASN A 119 -2.85 9.87 14.47
CA ASN A 119 -3.12 8.96 15.58
C ASN A 119 -4.37 9.42 16.36
N ARG A 120 -5.31 8.51 16.61
CA ARG A 120 -6.36 8.66 17.63
C ARG A 120 -6.13 7.62 18.72
N TRP A 121 -6.58 7.90 19.93
CA TRP A 121 -6.42 7.01 21.08
C TRP A 121 -6.82 5.57 20.71
N ALA A 122 -5.87 4.62 20.82
CA ALA A 122 -6.01 3.20 20.47
C ALA A 122 -6.34 2.87 18.99
N ARG A 123 -6.22 3.81 18.05
CA ARG A 123 -6.48 3.58 16.61
C ARG A 123 -5.39 4.17 15.73
N VAL A 124 -5.07 3.47 14.64
CA VAL A 124 -4.15 3.98 13.65
C VAL A 124 -4.97 4.48 12.47
N ARG A 125 -4.99 5.80 12.26
CA ARG A 125 -5.66 6.43 11.12
C ARG A 125 -4.65 7.16 10.25
N TYR A 126 -4.82 7.02 8.95
CA TYR A 126 -4.12 7.76 7.93
C TYR A 126 -5.12 8.63 7.17
N LEU A 127 -4.77 9.87 6.92
CA LEU A 127 -5.55 10.83 6.15
C LEU A 127 -4.88 11.00 4.79
N LEU A 128 -5.65 10.95 3.71
CA LEU A 128 -5.18 11.33 2.40
C LEU A 128 -5.42 12.83 2.22
N GLU A 129 -4.33 13.59 2.13
CA GLU A 129 -4.34 15.03 1.87
C GLU A 129 -4.00 15.30 0.41
N SER A 130 -4.75 16.18 -0.25
CA SER A 130 -4.48 16.73 -1.59
C SER A 130 -4.81 18.22 -1.58
N ASP A 131 -3.97 19.06 -2.17
CA ASP A 131 -4.19 20.52 -2.26
C ASP A 131 -4.55 21.19 -0.92
N GLY A 132 -3.91 20.73 0.16
CA GLY A 132 -4.13 21.24 1.52
C GLY A 132 -5.44 20.79 2.18
N GLN A 133 -6.21 19.89 1.56
CA GLN A 133 -7.48 19.37 2.07
C GLN A 133 -7.40 17.86 2.31
N VAL A 134 -8.11 17.40 3.34
CA VAL A 134 -8.31 15.96 3.56
C VAL A 134 -9.42 15.46 2.66
N ILE A 135 -9.10 14.53 1.77
CA ILE A 135 -10.03 13.97 0.77
C ILE A 135 -10.45 12.53 1.08
N GLY A 136 -9.85 11.91 2.09
CA GLY A 136 -10.21 10.56 2.51
C GLY A 136 -9.37 10.06 3.68
N SER A 137 -9.67 8.86 4.15
CA SER A 137 -8.94 8.22 5.24
C SER A 137 -8.92 6.70 5.17
N ILE A 138 -7.88 6.13 5.79
CA ILE A 138 -7.71 4.69 6.00
C ILE A 138 -7.52 4.49 7.50
N GLU A 139 -8.37 3.69 8.12
CA GLU A 139 -8.38 3.47 9.58
C GLU A 139 -8.23 1.98 9.91
N GLU A 140 -7.29 1.67 10.79
CA GLU A 140 -7.25 0.41 11.51
C GLU A 140 -7.95 0.61 12.87
N PRO A 141 -9.17 0.06 13.06
CA PRO A 141 -10.01 0.37 14.21
C PRO A 141 -9.47 -0.21 15.52
N HIS A 142 -8.59 -1.21 15.45
CA HIS A 142 -8.01 -1.87 16.62
C HIS A 142 -6.49 -1.97 16.46
N TRP A 143 -5.74 -1.28 17.32
CA TRP A 143 -4.27 -1.38 17.34
C TRP A 143 -3.76 -2.77 17.79
N PHE A 144 -4.59 -3.55 18.48
CA PHE A 144 -4.31 -4.92 18.89
C PHE A 144 -5.43 -5.86 18.43
N SER A 145 -5.21 -6.60 17.34
CA SER A 145 -6.05 -7.72 16.94
C SER A 145 -5.17 -8.84 16.38
N MET A 146 -5.59 -10.10 16.54
CA MET A 146 -4.90 -11.24 15.93
C MET A 146 -5.04 -11.24 14.39
N LYS A 147 -6.04 -10.51 13.87
CA LYS A 147 -6.39 -10.45 12.44
C LYS A 147 -6.63 -9.01 12.04
N ARG A 148 -5.73 -8.45 11.23
CA ARG A 148 -5.80 -7.04 10.85
C ARG A 148 -7.00 -6.75 9.97
N GLN A 149 -7.62 -5.59 10.18
CA GLN A 149 -8.70 -5.07 9.36
C GLN A 149 -8.56 -3.55 9.24
N LEU A 150 -8.72 -3.02 8.04
CA LEU A 150 -8.67 -1.60 7.74
C LEU A 150 -9.95 -1.19 7.04
N SER A 151 -10.55 -0.09 7.48
CA SER A 151 -11.64 0.59 6.79
C SER A 151 -11.05 1.66 5.87
N ILE A 152 -11.54 1.71 4.64
CA ILE A 152 -11.05 2.58 3.57
C ILE A 152 -12.21 3.46 3.14
N ASP A 153 -12.08 4.75 3.44
CA ASP A 153 -13.01 5.81 3.09
C ASP A 153 -12.28 6.81 2.20
N LEU A 154 -12.18 6.48 0.91
CA LEU A 154 -11.50 7.28 -0.11
C LEU A 154 -12.53 7.74 -1.15
N PRO A 155 -12.22 8.75 -1.98
CA PRO A 155 -13.13 9.23 -3.03
C PRO A 155 -13.67 8.08 -3.90
N ASN A 156 -14.99 8.09 -4.15
CA ASN A 156 -15.67 6.99 -4.85
C ASN A 156 -15.27 6.86 -6.32
N ASP A 157 -14.76 7.93 -6.92
CA ASP A 157 -14.20 7.97 -8.27
C ASP A 157 -12.78 7.39 -8.34
N MET A 158 -12.11 7.17 -7.19
CA MET A 158 -10.82 6.48 -7.14
C MET A 158 -11.01 4.98 -7.42
N PRO A 159 -10.33 4.40 -8.42
CA PRO A 159 -10.48 2.98 -8.75
C PRO A 159 -10.07 2.06 -7.58
N VAL A 160 -10.78 0.94 -7.42
CA VAL A 160 -10.50 -0.07 -6.39
C VAL A 160 -9.03 -0.53 -6.34
N PRO A 161 -8.32 -0.76 -7.47
CA PRO A 161 -6.89 -1.07 -7.44
C PRO A 161 -6.04 0.02 -6.76
N VAL A 162 -6.36 1.30 -7.00
CA VAL A 162 -5.64 2.44 -6.41
C VAL A 162 -5.95 2.54 -4.91
N GLN A 163 -7.21 2.39 -4.51
CA GLN A 163 -7.58 2.35 -3.09
C GLN A 163 -6.86 1.21 -2.35
N THR A 164 -6.78 0.03 -2.98
CA THR A 164 -6.07 -1.15 -2.46
C THR A 164 -4.57 -0.90 -2.35
N PHE A 165 -3.98 -0.22 -3.34
CA PHE A 165 -2.58 0.19 -3.31
C PHE A 165 -2.28 1.16 -2.15
N LEU A 166 -3.14 2.15 -1.90
CA LEU A 166 -2.96 3.07 -0.77
C LEU A 166 -3.04 2.34 0.59
N ALA A 167 -3.96 1.38 0.72
CA ALA A 167 -4.03 0.56 1.91
C ALA A 167 -2.81 -0.36 2.07
N PHE A 168 -2.26 -0.89 0.99
CA PHE A 168 -0.97 -1.58 1.01
C PHE A 168 0.13 -0.70 1.61
N LEU A 169 0.24 0.56 1.21
CA LEU A 169 1.26 1.49 1.74
C LEU A 169 1.11 1.67 3.26
N VAL A 170 -0.12 1.79 3.74
CA VAL A 170 -0.44 1.87 5.18
C VAL A 170 -0.05 0.59 5.92
N ILE A 171 -0.38 -0.58 5.36
CA ILE A 171 -0.04 -1.88 5.95
C ILE A 171 1.49 -2.06 6.01
N ASN A 172 2.18 -1.77 4.90
CA ASN A 172 3.63 -1.90 4.78
C ASN A 172 4.39 -0.91 5.68
N SER A 173 3.86 0.31 5.84
CA SER A 173 4.34 1.32 6.78
C SER A 173 4.26 0.87 8.24
N ALA A 174 3.25 0.08 8.60
CA ALA A 174 3.06 -0.41 9.96
C ALA A 174 4.03 -1.53 10.37
N PHE A 175 4.63 -2.24 9.41
CA PHE A 175 5.57 -3.34 9.65
C PHE A 175 7.05 -2.92 9.63
N ARG A 176 7.35 -1.63 9.39
CA ARG A 176 8.71 -1.07 9.33
C ARG A 176 8.94 -0.06 10.44
#